data_AF-A0A1H9LJ17-F1
#
_entry.id   AF-A0A1H9LJ17-F1
#
_cell.length_a   1.000
_cell.length_b   1.000
_cell.length_c   1.000
_cell.angle_alpha   90.00
_cell.angle_beta   90.00
_cell.angle_gamma   90.00
#
_symmetry.space_group_name_H-M   'P 1'
#
loop_
_entity.id
_entity.type
_entity.pdbx_description
1 polymer ?
#
loop_
_entity_poly.entity_id
_entity_poly.type
_entity_poly.pdbx_seq_one_letter_code
_entity_poly.pdbx_strand_id
1 'polypeptide(L)'
;MTREAGSDERSSATSEQGDASAPAGTGVGFEHPPTVSVDESVDLTITDVPVERVDIRVSLTDGSERSWESKATYDTPNETLDLESATATDGEITGGVTELVQRATPEEGSGPYEPGRDVCDELTVRVERDAETLGSTTIERTFGDQDVTCETVDGESFVGRIYDPPGSEPAPAVVVLHGSSGEPADGVAQLLASHGFVALAVQYFDWQGRRDSLPAELVEVPLESVENAVESVRERTGVRGPKVGLFGTSKGGELALLVGSRLESVGPVVSVNGSGVVWAGISRREFPPGPSWTADSDPVSYVPYTDDHSVWDVQPPMEMEPGYAQSFEDAADETIAEATIAVESIAGPVLLVSGGADRMWDSVRLHDLAAKRLDCHGCDYEHLVYPDAGHAITVPYLPTANRERTAQFVMGGSADGYAEADSDHWPRVVETFETLRT
;
A
#
# COMPACT_ATOMS: atom_id res chain seq x y z
N MET A 1 -61.96 -52.58 -15.66
CA MET A 1 -60.53 -52.87 -15.48
C MET A 1 -59.81 -51.56 -15.70
N THR A 2 -59.61 -50.74 -14.65
CA THR A 2 -58.35 -50.63 -13.86
C THR A 2 -57.15 -50.31 -14.75
N ARG A 3 -56.32 -49.28 -14.56
CA ARG A 3 -55.98 -48.33 -13.47
C ARG A 3 -55.14 -47.20 -14.13
N GLU A 4 -55.28 -45.92 -13.76
CA GLU A 4 -54.41 -45.15 -12.81
C GLU A 4 -52.91 -45.25 -13.12
N ALA A 5 -52.23 -44.16 -13.50
CA ALA A 5 -51.75 -43.00 -12.72
C ALA A 5 -50.26 -43.17 -12.34
N GLY A 6 -49.47 -42.10 -12.49
CA GLY A 6 -48.06 -42.08 -12.14
C GLY A 6 -47.32 -40.90 -12.77
N SER A 7 -47.57 -39.72 -12.24
CA SER A 7 -46.73 -38.52 -12.37
C SER A 7 -45.54 -38.64 -11.43
N ASP A 8 -44.31 -38.60 -11.95
CA ASP A 8 -43.09 -38.47 -11.13
C ASP A 8 -42.66 -37.01 -11.08
N GLU A 9 -42.98 -36.36 -9.97
CA GLU A 9 -42.34 -35.13 -9.49
C GLU A 9 -40.90 -35.47 -9.06
N ARG A 10 -39.90 -34.84 -9.69
CA ARG A 10 -38.54 -34.79 -9.12
C ARG A 10 -38.41 -33.55 -8.26
N SER A 11 -38.48 -33.82 -6.97
CA SER A 11 -38.21 -32.97 -5.82
C SER A 11 -36.97 -32.07 -6.02
N SER A 12 -37.20 -30.78 -5.83
CA SER A 12 -36.22 -29.74 -5.54
C SER A 12 -35.61 -29.99 -4.16
N ALA A 13 -34.31 -30.29 -4.10
CA ALA A 13 -33.56 -30.26 -2.86
C ALA A 13 -33.21 -28.80 -2.54
N THR A 14 -34.07 -28.16 -1.75
CA THR A 14 -33.74 -26.96 -1.00
C THR A 14 -32.76 -27.35 0.09
N SER A 15 -31.48 -26.98 -0.03
CA SER A 15 -30.55 -27.03 1.09
C SER A 15 -30.92 -25.91 2.05
N GLU A 16 -31.58 -26.29 3.15
CA GLU A 16 -31.87 -25.42 4.28
C GLU A 16 -30.59 -24.74 4.77
N GLN A 17 -30.62 -23.42 4.80
CA GLN A 17 -29.69 -22.58 5.56
C GLN A 17 -29.73 -23.07 7.01
N GLY A 18 -28.63 -23.63 7.47
CA GLY A 18 -28.41 -23.94 8.87
C GLY A 18 -28.26 -22.64 9.64
N ASP A 19 -29.38 -22.18 10.20
CA ASP A 19 -29.41 -21.20 11.27
C ASP A 19 -28.66 -21.80 12.48
N ALA A 20 -27.40 -21.41 12.65
CA ALA A 20 -26.58 -21.81 13.78
C ALA A 20 -27.00 -20.98 15.01
N SER A 21 -28.17 -21.29 15.54
CA SER A 21 -28.58 -20.94 16.89
C SER A 21 -27.59 -21.59 17.88
N ALA A 22 -26.60 -20.81 18.33
CA ALA A 22 -25.73 -21.17 19.44
C ALA A 22 -26.56 -21.43 20.72
N PRO A 23 -26.17 -22.39 21.58
CA PRO A 23 -26.86 -22.63 22.84
C PRO A 23 -26.55 -21.48 23.80
N ALA A 24 -27.57 -21.02 24.54
CA ALA A 24 -27.42 -20.07 25.64
C ALA A 24 -26.54 -20.68 26.75
N GLY A 25 -25.25 -20.35 26.72
CA GLY A 25 -24.27 -20.60 27.77
C GLY A 25 -23.62 -19.28 28.16
N THR A 26 -23.26 -19.16 29.43
CA THR A 26 -22.46 -18.08 30.04
C THR A 26 -21.12 -17.91 29.30
N GLY A 27 -21.10 -17.13 28.23
CA GLY A 27 -19.94 -16.91 27.36
C GLY A 27 -19.68 -15.42 27.20
N VAL A 28 -18.42 -15.09 26.92
CA VAL A 28 -17.98 -13.73 26.59
C VAL A 28 -18.71 -13.25 25.32
N GLY A 29 -19.28 -12.05 25.35
CA GLY A 29 -19.93 -11.41 24.20
C GLY A 29 -18.95 -10.58 23.38
N PHE A 30 -19.23 -10.42 22.09
CA PHE A 30 -18.42 -9.64 21.14
C PHE A 30 -19.33 -8.73 20.32
N GLU A 31 -19.04 -7.44 20.31
CA GLU A 31 -19.73 -6.42 19.53
C GLU A 31 -18.71 -5.76 18.59
N HIS A 32 -18.83 -6.02 17.29
CA HIS A 32 -18.01 -5.46 16.22
C HIS A 32 -18.74 -5.57 14.88
N PRO A 33 -18.36 -4.77 13.86
CA PRO A 33 -18.79 -5.03 12.49
C PRO A 33 -18.28 -6.40 12.00
N PRO A 34 -19.07 -7.16 11.21
CA PRO A 34 -18.65 -8.47 10.71
C PRO A 34 -17.51 -8.38 9.70
N THR A 35 -17.43 -7.26 8.98
CA THR A 35 -16.44 -6.97 7.94
C THR A 35 -15.91 -5.55 8.14
N VAL A 36 -14.60 -5.36 7.98
CA VAL A 36 -13.90 -4.06 8.11
C VAL A 36 -12.91 -3.92 6.96
N SER A 37 -12.77 -2.73 6.36
CA SER A 37 -11.71 -2.52 5.37
C SER A 37 -10.34 -2.57 6.04
N VAL A 38 -9.31 -3.08 5.36
CA VAL A 38 -7.95 -3.13 5.93
C VAL A 38 -7.40 -1.77 6.31
N ASP A 39 -7.93 -0.68 5.76
CA ASP A 39 -7.54 0.69 6.08
C ASP A 39 -8.46 1.44 7.05
N GLU A 40 -9.35 0.72 7.73
CA GLU A 40 -10.17 1.22 8.83
C GLU A 40 -9.77 0.60 10.17
N SER A 41 -10.01 1.31 11.27
CA SER A 41 -9.83 0.78 12.63
C SER A 41 -10.92 -0.26 12.95
N VAL A 42 -10.61 -1.21 13.84
CA VAL A 42 -11.52 -2.29 14.20
C VAL A 42 -12.15 -2.01 15.56
N ASP A 43 -13.34 -1.41 15.53
CA ASP A 43 -14.16 -1.21 16.72
C ASP A 43 -14.61 -2.55 17.31
N LEU A 44 -14.04 -2.95 18.45
CA LEU A 44 -14.38 -4.20 19.14
C LEU A 44 -14.62 -3.97 20.64
N THR A 45 -15.85 -4.23 21.06
CA THR A 45 -16.23 -4.31 22.48
C THR A 45 -16.48 -5.75 22.89
N ILE A 46 -15.92 -6.14 24.02
CA ILE A 46 -16.04 -7.47 24.62
C ILE A 46 -16.86 -7.33 25.90
N THR A 47 -17.93 -8.12 26.05
CA THR A 47 -18.84 -8.07 27.21
C THR A 47 -18.83 -9.38 27.99
N ASP A 48 -19.41 -9.35 29.19
CA ASP A 48 -19.60 -10.53 30.04
C ASP A 48 -18.28 -11.26 30.36
N VAL A 49 -17.18 -10.50 30.47
CA VAL A 49 -15.85 -11.02 30.80
C VAL A 49 -15.86 -11.48 32.27
N PRO A 50 -15.71 -12.79 32.57
CA PRO A 50 -15.97 -13.33 33.91
C PRO A 50 -14.84 -13.08 34.92
N VAL A 51 -13.86 -12.26 34.55
CA VAL A 51 -12.58 -12.10 35.24
C VAL A 51 -12.13 -10.63 35.16
N GLU A 52 -11.28 -10.19 36.09
CA GLU A 52 -10.81 -8.79 36.15
C GLU A 52 -9.61 -8.50 35.24
N ARG A 53 -9.03 -9.54 34.63
CA ARG A 53 -7.88 -9.45 33.74
C ARG A 53 -7.90 -10.57 32.72
N VAL A 54 -7.69 -10.23 31.46
CA VAL A 54 -7.65 -11.16 30.32
C VAL A 54 -6.49 -10.85 29.41
N ASP A 55 -6.08 -11.87 28.68
CA ASP A 55 -5.23 -11.72 27.52
C ASP A 55 -6.09 -11.68 26.26
N ILE A 56 -5.84 -10.69 25.40
CA ILE A 56 -6.44 -10.61 24.08
C ILE A 56 -5.37 -11.03 23.07
N ARG A 57 -5.66 -12.11 22.35
CA ARG A 57 -4.82 -12.64 21.29
C ARG A 57 -5.49 -12.39 19.96
N VAL A 58 -4.76 -11.82 19.02
CA VAL A 58 -5.19 -11.76 17.61
C VAL A 58 -4.39 -12.76 16.80
N SER A 59 -5.02 -13.40 15.82
CA SER A 59 -4.33 -14.23 14.86
C SER A 59 -4.92 -14.09 13.47
N LEU A 60 -4.06 -14.16 12.46
CA LEU A 60 -4.37 -14.01 11.04
C LEU A 60 -3.46 -14.92 10.21
N THR A 61 -3.89 -15.27 9.01
CA THR A 61 -3.14 -16.14 8.10
C THR A 61 -2.79 -15.38 6.84
N ASP A 62 -1.52 -15.40 6.45
CA ASP A 62 -1.06 -14.69 5.26
C ASP A 62 -1.28 -15.51 3.96
N GLY A 63 -1.07 -14.89 2.81
CA GLY A 63 -1.22 -15.51 1.49
C GLY A 63 -0.24 -16.65 1.20
N SER A 64 0.77 -16.83 2.06
CA SER A 64 1.71 -17.96 2.06
C SER A 64 1.34 -19.03 3.11
N GLU A 65 0.12 -18.97 3.64
CA GLU A 65 -0.45 -19.88 4.66
C GLU A 65 0.31 -19.87 6.00
N ARG A 66 1.05 -18.79 6.32
CA ARG A 66 1.72 -18.64 7.61
C ARG A 66 0.75 -18.04 8.64
N SER A 67 0.77 -18.59 9.85
CA SER A 67 0.06 -18.04 11.01
C SER A 67 0.84 -16.85 11.58
N TRP A 68 0.14 -15.76 11.84
CA TRP A 68 0.65 -14.55 12.46
C TRP A 68 -0.16 -14.24 13.71
N GLU A 69 0.51 -13.89 14.80
CA GLU A 69 -0.15 -13.61 16.06
C GLU A 69 0.51 -12.48 16.86
N SER A 70 -0.32 -11.81 17.66
CA SER A 70 0.14 -10.98 18.78
C SER A 70 -0.81 -11.13 19.96
N LYS A 71 -0.40 -10.60 21.11
CA LYS A 71 -1.12 -10.73 22.37
C LYS A 71 -0.83 -9.53 23.27
N ALA A 72 -1.85 -9.04 23.95
CA ALA A 72 -1.68 -8.12 25.08
C ALA A 72 -2.68 -8.37 26.20
N THR A 73 -2.32 -7.92 27.40
CA THR A 73 -3.09 -8.14 28.63
C THR A 73 -3.84 -6.88 29.03
N TYR A 74 -5.13 -7.00 29.32
CA TYR A 74 -6.02 -5.88 29.67
C TYR A 74 -6.74 -6.14 30.99
N ASP A 75 -7.01 -5.06 31.72
CA ASP A 75 -7.87 -5.09 32.90
C ASP A 75 -9.35 -4.88 32.49
N THR A 76 -10.25 -5.64 33.12
CA THR A 76 -11.68 -5.69 32.79
C THR A 76 -12.56 -5.51 34.03
N PRO A 77 -12.44 -4.37 34.75
CA PRO A 77 -13.07 -4.18 36.06
C PRO A 77 -14.60 -4.13 36.04
N ASN A 78 -15.19 -3.88 34.87
CA ASN A 78 -16.64 -3.76 34.69
C ASN A 78 -17.23 -4.90 33.84
N GLU A 79 -16.53 -6.03 33.73
CA GLU A 79 -16.90 -7.17 32.87
C GLU A 79 -17.03 -6.81 31.38
N THR A 80 -16.63 -5.60 31.00
CA THR A 80 -16.69 -5.02 29.65
C THR A 80 -15.33 -4.43 29.31
N LEU A 81 -14.86 -4.66 28.09
CA LEU A 81 -13.62 -4.16 27.53
C LEU A 81 -13.88 -3.59 26.14
N ASP A 82 -13.85 -2.28 26.02
CA ASP A 82 -13.79 -1.60 24.72
C ASP A 82 -12.32 -1.46 24.33
N LEU A 83 -11.88 -2.18 23.29
CA LEU A 83 -10.48 -2.25 22.92
C LEU A 83 -9.96 -0.95 22.30
N GLU A 84 -10.80 -0.18 21.61
CA GLU A 84 -10.39 1.08 20.98
C GLU A 84 -10.01 2.15 22.01
N SER A 85 -10.65 2.12 23.19
CA SER A 85 -10.34 3.07 24.27
C SER A 85 -9.47 2.48 25.39
N ALA A 86 -9.22 1.18 25.38
CA ALA A 86 -8.43 0.51 26.41
C ALA A 86 -6.93 0.60 26.14
N THR A 87 -6.18 0.71 27.23
CA THR A 87 -4.71 0.59 27.23
C THR A 87 -4.32 -0.75 27.84
N ALA A 88 -3.40 -1.46 27.21
CA ALA A 88 -2.83 -2.68 27.76
C ALA A 88 -2.12 -2.41 29.09
N THR A 89 -2.06 -3.41 29.96
CA THR A 89 -1.53 -3.28 31.33
C THR A 89 -0.04 -2.94 31.41
N ASP A 90 0.73 -3.25 30.36
CA ASP A 90 2.12 -2.82 30.20
C ASP A 90 2.27 -1.37 29.72
N GLY A 91 1.17 -0.76 29.24
CA GLY A 91 1.13 0.58 28.68
C GLY A 91 1.69 0.66 27.26
N GLU A 92 2.06 -0.46 26.63
CA GLU A 92 2.67 -0.46 25.30
C GLU A 92 1.64 -0.36 24.20
N ILE A 93 0.43 -0.90 24.40
CA ILE A 93 -0.65 -0.88 23.41
C ILE A 93 -1.76 0.05 23.84
N THR A 94 -2.11 0.97 22.95
CA THR A 94 -3.16 2.00 23.15
C THR A 94 -4.18 2.06 22.01
N GLY A 95 -3.92 1.41 20.87
CA GLY A 95 -4.69 1.51 19.63
C GLY A 95 -5.49 0.25 19.27
N GLY A 96 -6.16 -0.36 20.25
CA GLY A 96 -7.14 -1.42 20.03
C GLY A 96 -6.65 -2.66 19.27
N VAL A 97 -7.58 -3.29 18.54
CA VAL A 97 -7.32 -4.52 17.77
C VAL A 97 -6.34 -4.27 16.63
N THR A 98 -6.38 -3.08 16.06
CA THR A 98 -5.56 -2.70 14.92
C THR A 98 -4.08 -2.61 15.26
N GLU A 99 -3.72 -2.03 16.41
CA GLU A 99 -2.34 -2.03 16.88
C GLU A 99 -1.85 -3.47 17.17
N LEU A 100 -2.72 -4.32 17.73
CA LEU A 100 -2.41 -5.74 17.91
C LEU A 100 -2.11 -6.42 16.56
N VAL A 101 -2.89 -6.15 15.52
CA VAL A 101 -2.63 -6.66 14.16
C VAL A 101 -1.27 -6.18 13.64
N GLN A 102 -0.95 -4.90 13.79
CA GLN A 102 0.34 -4.34 13.33
C GLN A 102 1.54 -4.97 14.06
N ARG A 103 1.37 -5.35 15.33
CA ARG A 103 2.36 -6.06 16.14
C ARG A 103 2.39 -7.58 15.93
N ALA A 104 1.53 -8.12 15.07
CA ALA A 104 1.54 -9.55 14.80
C ALA A 104 2.88 -9.99 14.20
N THR A 105 3.34 -11.15 14.64
CA THR A 105 4.59 -11.79 14.19
C THR A 105 4.29 -13.18 13.66
N PRO A 106 5.03 -13.69 12.66
CA PRO A 106 4.79 -15.01 12.14
C PRO A 106 5.26 -16.07 13.16
N GLU A 107 4.51 -17.16 13.30
CA GLU A 107 4.93 -18.30 14.12
C GLU A 107 6.23 -18.93 13.59
N GLU A 108 6.38 -18.96 12.25
CA GLU A 108 7.57 -19.47 11.56
C GLU A 108 7.96 -18.57 10.38
N GLY A 109 9.27 -18.45 10.15
CA GLY A 109 9.84 -17.70 9.04
C GLY A 109 10.34 -16.30 9.41
N SER A 110 10.90 -15.59 8.42
CA SER A 110 11.51 -14.26 8.60
C SER A 110 11.16 -13.29 7.48
N GLY A 111 10.20 -13.65 6.61
CA GLY A 111 9.68 -12.77 5.57
C GLY A 111 8.56 -11.86 6.11
N PRO A 112 8.31 -10.71 5.46
CA PRO A 112 7.23 -9.80 5.81
C PRO A 112 5.86 -10.46 5.60
N TYR A 113 4.81 -9.83 6.12
CA TYR A 113 3.43 -10.25 5.88
C TYR A 113 3.07 -10.07 4.41
N GLU A 114 2.46 -11.11 3.82
CA GLU A 114 2.00 -11.10 2.43
C GLU A 114 0.49 -11.27 2.46
N PRO A 115 -0.30 -10.23 2.18
CA PRO A 115 -1.75 -10.35 2.15
C PRO A 115 -2.24 -11.48 1.23
N GLY A 116 -3.37 -12.08 1.58
CA GLY A 116 -4.05 -13.06 0.73
C GLY A 116 -4.35 -12.48 -0.67
N ARG A 117 -4.31 -13.34 -1.70
CA ARG A 117 -4.69 -12.96 -3.07
C ARG A 117 -6.19 -12.85 -3.26
N ASP A 118 -6.95 -13.59 -2.45
CA ASP A 118 -8.39 -13.44 -2.34
C ASP A 118 -8.63 -12.26 -1.39
N VAL A 119 -9.52 -11.35 -1.78
CA VAL A 119 -9.67 -9.95 -1.29
C VAL A 119 -9.98 -9.81 0.22
N CYS A 120 -9.93 -10.89 1.00
CA CYS A 120 -10.28 -10.92 2.41
C CYS A 120 -9.22 -11.69 3.24
N ASP A 121 -8.77 -11.07 4.34
CA ASP A 121 -8.04 -11.73 5.43
C ASP A 121 -9.03 -12.06 6.57
N GLU A 122 -8.90 -13.24 7.19
CA GLU A 122 -9.71 -13.61 8.36
C GLU A 122 -8.93 -13.28 9.65
N LEU A 123 -9.42 -12.31 10.42
CA LEU A 123 -8.88 -11.93 11.73
C LEU A 123 -9.63 -12.66 12.84
N THR A 124 -8.95 -13.53 13.58
CA THR A 124 -9.51 -14.14 14.79
C THR A 124 -9.06 -13.38 16.04
N VAL A 125 -10.01 -13.03 16.91
CA VAL A 125 -9.74 -12.45 18.23
C VAL A 125 -10.15 -13.45 19.31
N ARG A 126 -9.25 -13.78 20.23
CA ARG A 126 -9.48 -14.69 21.36
C ARG A 126 -9.28 -13.97 22.69
N VAL A 127 -10.20 -14.23 23.62
CA VAL A 127 -10.09 -13.81 25.01
C VAL A 127 -9.59 -15.00 25.80
N GLU A 128 -8.41 -14.88 26.40
CA GLU A 128 -7.71 -15.95 27.09
C GLU A 128 -7.45 -15.60 28.56
N ARG A 129 -7.42 -16.62 29.41
CA ARG A 129 -6.92 -16.52 30.79
C ARG A 129 -6.16 -17.79 31.11
N ASP A 130 -4.95 -17.65 31.64
CA ASP A 130 -4.09 -18.79 32.01
C ASP A 130 -3.93 -19.81 30.85
N ALA A 131 -3.89 -19.29 29.61
CA ALA A 131 -3.87 -20.03 28.33
C ALA A 131 -5.14 -20.83 27.98
N GLU A 132 -6.24 -20.64 28.71
CA GLU A 132 -7.56 -21.16 28.37
C GLU A 132 -8.39 -20.09 27.64
N THR A 133 -9.02 -20.46 26.52
CA THR A 133 -9.90 -19.56 25.77
C THR A 133 -11.26 -19.44 26.46
N LEU A 134 -11.62 -18.22 26.87
CA LEU A 134 -12.91 -17.85 27.44
C LEU A 134 -13.96 -17.55 26.37
N GLY A 135 -13.52 -17.08 25.20
CA GLY A 135 -14.35 -16.80 24.04
C GLY A 135 -13.51 -16.42 22.83
N SER A 136 -14.11 -16.47 21.64
CA SER A 136 -13.47 -16.03 20.40
C SER A 136 -14.49 -15.49 19.42
N THR A 137 -14.05 -14.56 18.57
CA THR A 137 -14.80 -14.08 17.42
C THR A 137 -13.88 -13.96 16.20
N THR A 138 -14.49 -13.80 15.03
CA THR A 138 -13.82 -13.63 13.75
C THR A 138 -14.34 -12.38 13.05
N ILE A 139 -13.43 -11.64 12.43
CA ILE A 139 -13.69 -10.42 11.66
C ILE A 139 -13.11 -10.61 10.28
N GLU A 140 -13.92 -10.39 9.24
CA GLU A 140 -13.42 -10.38 7.87
C GLU A 140 -12.77 -9.02 7.59
N ARG A 141 -11.54 -9.02 7.10
CA ARG A 141 -10.82 -7.79 6.71
C ARG A 141 -10.67 -7.74 5.21
N THR A 142 -11.32 -6.80 4.55
CA THR A 142 -11.29 -6.71 3.09
C THR A 142 -10.29 -5.69 2.59
N PHE A 143 -9.62 -6.00 1.48
CA PHE A 143 -8.84 -5.00 0.75
C PHE A 143 -9.79 -4.11 -0.04
N GLY A 144 -10.42 -3.16 0.65
CA GLY A 144 -11.41 -2.26 0.09
C GLY A 144 -12.83 -2.82 0.07
N ASP A 145 -13.74 -2.04 -0.52
CA ASP A 145 -15.15 -2.37 -0.67
C ASP A 145 -15.35 -3.50 -1.68
N GLN A 146 -16.17 -4.49 -1.33
CA GLN A 146 -16.45 -5.67 -2.17
C GLN A 146 -17.26 -5.33 -3.42
N ASP A 147 -17.92 -4.17 -3.45
CA ASP A 147 -18.65 -3.67 -4.62
C ASP A 147 -17.74 -2.89 -5.60
N VAL A 148 -16.44 -2.71 -5.28
CA VAL A 148 -15.46 -2.20 -6.25
C VAL A 148 -15.35 -3.16 -7.42
N THR A 149 -15.53 -2.63 -8.63
CA THR A 149 -15.35 -3.43 -9.86
C THR A 149 -13.95 -3.26 -10.41
N CYS A 150 -13.42 -4.30 -11.04
CA CYS A 150 -12.08 -4.29 -11.61
C CYS A 150 -12.08 -4.87 -13.02
N GLU A 151 -11.43 -4.17 -13.95
CA GLU A 151 -11.16 -4.69 -15.29
C GLU A 151 -9.71 -4.44 -15.72
N THR A 152 -9.20 -5.32 -16.58
CA THR A 152 -7.89 -5.12 -17.21
C THR A 152 -8.00 -4.07 -18.30
N VAL A 153 -7.02 -3.17 -18.36
CA VAL A 153 -6.86 -2.16 -19.40
C VAL A 153 -5.57 -2.46 -20.16
N ASP A 154 -5.70 -2.65 -21.48
CA ASP A 154 -4.56 -2.76 -22.39
C ASP A 154 -4.46 -1.46 -23.19
N GLY A 155 -3.55 -0.57 -22.77
CA GLY A 155 -3.24 0.68 -23.45
C GLY A 155 -2.22 0.49 -24.57
N GLU A 156 -1.93 1.56 -25.31
CA GLU A 156 -0.98 1.53 -26.43
C GLU A 156 0.46 1.23 -25.97
N SER A 157 0.84 1.75 -24.81
CA SER A 157 2.20 1.69 -24.25
C SER A 157 2.23 1.36 -22.76
N PHE A 158 1.10 0.93 -22.21
CA PHE A 158 0.96 0.45 -20.84
C PHE A 158 -0.08 -0.65 -20.76
N VAL A 159 -0.07 -1.39 -19.67
CA VAL A 159 -1.16 -2.29 -19.28
C VAL A 159 -1.49 -2.01 -17.83
N GLY A 160 -2.69 -2.34 -17.39
CA GLY A 160 -3.05 -2.11 -16.01
C GLY A 160 -4.36 -2.75 -15.63
N ARG A 161 -4.77 -2.46 -14.39
CA ARG A 161 -6.09 -2.78 -13.87
C ARG A 161 -6.73 -1.51 -13.36
N ILE A 162 -7.93 -1.24 -13.83
CA ILE A 162 -8.72 -0.10 -13.38
C ILE A 162 -9.77 -0.59 -12.39
N TYR A 163 -9.91 0.17 -11.32
CA TYR A 163 -10.82 -0.08 -10.21
C TYR A 163 -11.83 1.05 -10.18
N ASP A 164 -13.10 0.72 -10.32
CA ASP A 164 -14.19 1.68 -10.24
C ASP A 164 -14.83 1.64 -8.85
N PRO A 165 -15.11 2.82 -8.27
CA PRO A 165 -15.79 2.89 -6.98
C PRO A 165 -17.21 2.32 -7.07
N PRO A 166 -17.80 1.87 -5.95
CA PRO A 166 -19.17 1.41 -5.93
C PRO A 166 -20.15 2.48 -6.45
N GLY A 167 -21.14 2.06 -7.24
CA GLY A 167 -22.18 2.93 -7.79
C GLY A 167 -21.95 3.30 -9.26
N SER A 168 -22.68 4.32 -9.73
CA SER A 168 -22.69 4.72 -11.15
C SER A 168 -22.38 6.20 -11.38
N GLU A 169 -22.09 6.95 -10.33
CA GLU A 169 -21.81 8.38 -10.42
C GLU A 169 -20.36 8.60 -10.89
N PRO A 170 -20.10 9.59 -11.77
CA PRO A 170 -18.74 9.89 -12.17
C PRO A 170 -17.85 10.31 -11.01
N ALA A 171 -16.66 9.72 -10.92
CA ALA A 171 -15.71 9.91 -9.81
C ALA A 171 -14.37 10.52 -10.29
N PRO A 172 -13.67 11.28 -9.44
CA PRO A 172 -12.29 11.70 -9.73
C PRO A 172 -11.39 10.48 -9.92
N ALA A 173 -10.29 10.63 -10.67
CA ALA A 173 -9.42 9.51 -10.96
C ALA A 173 -7.98 9.68 -10.44
N VAL A 174 -7.34 8.56 -10.13
CA VAL A 174 -5.93 8.47 -9.70
C VAL A 174 -5.22 7.38 -10.50
N VAL A 175 -4.02 7.67 -10.98
CA VAL A 175 -3.12 6.68 -11.59
C VAL A 175 -2.06 6.29 -10.55
N VAL A 176 -1.89 4.98 -10.34
CA VAL A 176 -1.05 4.40 -9.29
C VAL A 176 0.16 3.72 -9.94
N LEU A 177 1.36 4.17 -9.55
CA LEU A 177 2.65 3.79 -10.15
C LEU A 177 3.47 2.94 -9.18
N HIS A 178 3.81 1.73 -9.59
CA HIS A 178 4.69 0.84 -8.82
C HIS A 178 6.15 1.31 -8.81
N GLY A 179 6.94 0.78 -7.88
CA GLY A 179 8.39 1.01 -7.82
C GLY A 179 9.20 0.14 -8.79
N SER A 180 10.46 -0.10 -8.44
CA SER A 180 11.41 -0.87 -9.26
C SER A 180 11.12 -2.38 -9.35
N SER A 181 10.11 -2.88 -8.63
CA SER A 181 9.67 -4.27 -8.68
C SER A 181 8.99 -4.65 -10.01
N GLY A 182 8.43 -3.68 -10.74
CA GLY A 182 7.68 -3.94 -11.98
C GLY A 182 6.29 -4.54 -11.77
N GLU A 183 5.82 -4.65 -10.53
CA GLU A 183 4.53 -5.26 -10.19
C GLU A 183 3.50 -4.18 -9.82
N PRO A 184 2.34 -4.10 -10.50
CA PRO A 184 1.30 -3.12 -10.21
C PRO A 184 0.83 -3.10 -8.74
N ALA A 185 0.61 -1.90 -8.21
CA ALA A 185 0.13 -1.68 -6.85
C ALA A 185 -1.41 -1.79 -6.77
N ASP A 186 -1.93 -2.97 -7.13
CA ASP A 186 -3.37 -3.27 -7.20
C ASP A 186 -4.11 -2.97 -5.87
N GLY A 187 -3.51 -3.32 -4.72
CA GLY A 187 -4.12 -3.07 -3.41
C GLY A 187 -4.31 -1.58 -3.10
N VAL A 188 -3.34 -0.73 -3.47
CA VAL A 188 -3.46 0.73 -3.32
C VAL A 188 -4.58 1.27 -4.20
N ALA A 189 -4.65 0.82 -5.46
CA ALA A 189 -5.71 1.24 -6.37
C ALA A 189 -7.10 0.79 -5.88
N GLN A 190 -7.23 -0.43 -5.36
CA GLN A 190 -8.48 -0.94 -4.82
C GLN A 190 -8.96 -0.16 -3.60
N LEU A 191 -8.05 0.19 -2.67
CA LEU A 191 -8.41 1.02 -1.53
C LEU A 191 -8.82 2.44 -1.96
N LEU A 192 -8.08 3.07 -2.87
CA LEU A 192 -8.49 4.36 -3.44
C LEU A 192 -9.88 4.27 -4.10
N ALA A 193 -10.20 3.17 -4.79
CA ALA A 193 -11.54 2.96 -5.33
C ALA A 193 -12.62 2.85 -4.25
N SER A 194 -12.29 2.25 -3.13
CA SER A 194 -13.18 2.17 -1.96
C SER A 194 -13.44 3.55 -1.35
N HIS A 195 -12.46 4.46 -1.46
CA HIS A 195 -12.61 5.87 -1.09
C HIS A 195 -13.30 6.73 -2.14
N GLY A 196 -13.85 6.15 -3.22
CA GLY A 196 -14.64 6.88 -4.22
C GLY A 196 -13.83 7.49 -5.35
N PHE A 197 -12.66 6.92 -5.69
CA PHE A 197 -11.84 7.32 -6.84
C PHE A 197 -11.85 6.25 -7.94
N VAL A 198 -11.84 6.62 -9.21
CA VAL A 198 -11.45 5.67 -10.26
C VAL A 198 -9.94 5.50 -10.20
N ALA A 199 -9.44 4.30 -9.90
CA ALA A 199 -8.00 4.09 -9.70
C ALA A 199 -7.41 3.14 -10.73
N LEU A 200 -6.40 3.57 -11.48
CA LEU A 200 -5.68 2.73 -12.45
C LEU A 200 -4.31 2.34 -11.91
N ALA A 201 -4.11 1.07 -11.58
CA ALA A 201 -2.79 0.50 -11.30
C ALA A 201 -2.09 0.18 -12.62
N VAL A 202 -1.00 0.90 -12.91
CA VAL A 202 -0.28 0.81 -14.20
C VAL A 202 0.94 -0.08 -14.07
N GLN A 203 1.14 -0.95 -15.05
CA GLN A 203 2.41 -1.61 -15.34
C GLN A 203 3.07 -0.94 -16.55
N TYR A 204 4.27 -0.41 -16.36
CA TYR A 204 5.00 0.34 -17.40
C TYR A 204 6.34 -0.32 -17.81
N PHE A 205 6.75 -1.40 -17.12
CA PHE A 205 7.79 -2.34 -17.55
C PHE A 205 7.55 -3.71 -16.88
N ASP A 206 8.16 -4.78 -17.38
CA ASP A 206 7.99 -6.13 -16.81
C ASP A 206 9.29 -6.94 -16.81
N TRP A 207 9.89 -7.09 -15.62
CA TRP A 207 11.09 -7.91 -15.40
C TRP A 207 10.94 -9.36 -15.84
N GLN A 208 9.70 -9.87 -15.86
CA GLN A 208 9.43 -11.26 -16.18
C GLN A 208 9.30 -11.49 -17.70
N GLY A 209 9.28 -10.42 -18.51
CA GLY A 209 9.12 -10.51 -19.96
C GLY A 209 7.83 -11.23 -20.38
N ARG A 210 6.78 -11.15 -19.56
CA ARG A 210 5.47 -11.76 -19.84
C ARG A 210 4.70 -10.97 -20.89
N ARG A 211 5.09 -9.71 -21.11
CA ARG A 211 4.40 -8.76 -21.99
C ARG A 211 5.36 -8.14 -22.98
N ASP A 212 5.29 -8.60 -24.23
CA ASP A 212 6.12 -8.10 -25.34
C ASP A 212 5.92 -6.60 -25.64
N SER A 213 4.78 -6.02 -25.21
CA SER A 213 4.46 -4.60 -25.38
C SER A 213 5.14 -3.68 -24.37
N LEU A 214 5.76 -4.22 -23.32
CA LEU A 214 6.42 -3.43 -22.29
C LEU A 214 7.95 -3.60 -22.36
N PRO A 215 8.72 -2.58 -21.96
CA PRO A 215 10.14 -2.73 -21.67
C PRO A 215 10.39 -3.87 -20.67
N ALA A 216 11.45 -4.65 -20.90
CA ALA A 216 11.79 -5.79 -20.04
C ALA A 216 12.59 -5.42 -18.78
N GLU A 217 13.12 -4.19 -18.73
CA GLU A 217 13.91 -3.66 -17.62
C GLU A 217 13.52 -2.20 -17.38
N LEU A 218 13.92 -1.63 -16.25
CA LEU A 218 13.76 -0.21 -15.95
C LEU A 218 14.89 0.62 -16.59
N VAL A 219 15.00 0.54 -17.92
CA VAL A 219 15.98 1.26 -18.72
C VAL A 219 15.29 1.81 -19.96
N GLU A 220 15.49 3.09 -20.24
CA GLU A 220 14.89 3.80 -21.38
C GLU A 220 13.36 3.67 -21.47
N VAL A 221 12.67 3.54 -20.34
CA VAL A 221 11.21 3.39 -20.30
C VAL A 221 10.55 4.70 -20.76
N PRO A 222 9.70 4.69 -21.80
CA PRO A 222 9.07 5.92 -22.30
C PRO A 222 8.13 6.53 -21.27
N LEU A 223 8.27 7.83 -21.00
CA LEU A 223 7.32 8.56 -20.15
C LEU A 223 5.90 8.52 -20.73
N GLU A 224 5.80 8.41 -22.05
CA GLU A 224 4.56 8.25 -22.81
C GLU A 224 3.73 7.06 -22.32
N SER A 225 4.34 6.02 -21.72
CA SER A 225 3.59 4.92 -21.09
C SER A 225 2.64 5.40 -20.01
N VAL A 226 3.11 6.30 -19.14
CA VAL A 226 2.30 6.86 -18.05
C VAL A 226 1.49 8.06 -18.53
N GLU A 227 2.03 8.90 -19.41
CA GLU A 227 1.29 10.04 -19.97
C GLU A 227 0.03 9.55 -20.71
N ASN A 228 0.14 8.49 -21.52
CA ASN A 228 -1.02 7.87 -22.18
C ASN A 228 -2.00 7.23 -21.18
N ALA A 229 -1.51 6.68 -20.05
CA ALA A 229 -2.38 6.15 -19.01
C ALA A 229 -3.22 7.24 -18.35
N VAL A 230 -2.61 8.39 -18.04
CA VAL A 230 -3.31 9.57 -17.51
C VAL A 230 -4.40 10.04 -18.47
N GLU A 231 -4.06 10.22 -19.75
CA GLU A 231 -5.02 10.69 -20.75
C GLU A 231 -6.14 9.67 -20.99
N SER A 232 -5.81 8.38 -21.07
CA SER A 232 -6.80 7.30 -21.23
C SER A 232 -7.81 7.24 -20.09
N VAL A 233 -7.36 7.40 -18.84
CA VAL A 233 -8.27 7.43 -17.68
C VAL A 233 -9.08 8.71 -17.68
N ARG A 234 -8.47 9.86 -17.94
CA ARG A 234 -9.17 11.15 -17.98
C ARG A 234 -10.32 11.16 -18.99
N GLU A 235 -10.15 10.50 -20.14
CA GLU A 235 -11.15 10.45 -21.21
C GLU A 235 -12.20 9.34 -21.02
N ARG A 236 -12.05 8.49 -20.00
CA ARG A 236 -12.96 7.38 -19.74
C ARG A 236 -14.33 7.88 -19.28
N THR A 237 -15.39 7.24 -19.79
CA THR A 237 -16.75 7.49 -19.29
C THR A 237 -16.84 7.09 -17.82
N GLY A 238 -17.39 7.96 -16.96
CA GLY A 238 -17.44 7.72 -15.52
C GLY A 238 -16.30 8.38 -14.75
N VAL A 239 -15.34 9.03 -15.42
CA VAL A 239 -14.36 9.89 -14.76
C VAL A 239 -14.84 11.34 -14.72
N ARG A 240 -14.68 11.99 -13.57
CA ARG A 240 -15.07 13.38 -13.33
C ARG A 240 -13.84 14.29 -13.30
N GLY A 241 -14.02 15.46 -13.92
CA GLY A 241 -13.08 16.57 -13.82
C GLY A 241 -12.00 16.53 -14.90
N PRO A 242 -11.30 17.65 -15.11
CA PRO A 242 -10.29 17.77 -16.14
C PRO A 242 -8.92 17.25 -15.71
N LYS A 243 -8.75 16.85 -14.44
CA LYS A 243 -7.47 16.45 -13.86
C LYS A 243 -7.55 15.06 -13.22
N VAL A 244 -6.41 14.40 -13.19
CA VAL A 244 -6.18 13.08 -12.58
C VAL A 244 -5.08 13.23 -11.53
N GLY A 245 -5.15 12.48 -10.43
CA GLY A 245 -4.09 12.41 -9.44
C GLY A 245 -3.03 11.37 -9.79
N LEU A 246 -1.80 11.55 -9.31
CA LEU A 246 -0.76 10.53 -9.40
C LEU A 246 -0.34 10.05 -8.01
N PHE A 247 -0.27 8.74 -7.81
CA PHE A 247 0.35 8.11 -6.65
C PHE A 247 1.55 7.30 -7.12
N GLY A 248 2.67 7.38 -6.41
CA GLY A 248 3.83 6.54 -6.71
C GLY A 248 4.66 6.20 -5.48
N THR A 249 5.25 5.00 -5.49
CA THR A 249 6.20 4.54 -4.46
C THR A 249 7.59 4.31 -5.05
N SER A 250 8.66 4.68 -4.33
CA SER A 250 10.05 4.47 -4.76
C SER A 250 10.33 5.09 -6.14
N LYS A 251 10.85 4.32 -7.10
CA LYS A 251 10.95 4.73 -8.51
C LYS A 251 9.63 5.20 -9.13
N GLY A 252 8.49 4.68 -8.66
CA GLY A 252 7.16 5.17 -9.03
C GLY A 252 6.85 6.55 -8.46
N GLY A 253 7.38 6.89 -7.29
CA GLY A 253 7.25 8.23 -6.69
C GLY A 253 8.10 9.27 -7.42
N GLU A 254 9.33 8.90 -7.79
CA GLU A 254 10.15 9.68 -8.75
C GLU A 254 9.38 9.92 -10.06
N LEU A 255 8.81 8.85 -10.64
CA LEU A 255 8.05 8.93 -11.89
C LEU A 255 6.75 9.76 -11.76
N ALA A 256 6.06 9.67 -10.62
CA ALA A 256 4.85 10.45 -10.34
C ALA A 256 5.16 11.95 -10.32
N LEU A 257 6.25 12.36 -9.64
CA LEU A 257 6.72 13.75 -9.64
C LEU A 257 7.14 14.20 -11.05
N LEU A 258 7.88 13.35 -11.76
CA LEU A 258 8.37 13.64 -13.11
C LEU A 258 7.23 13.84 -14.10
N VAL A 259 6.31 12.89 -14.23
CA VAL A 259 5.16 12.99 -15.14
C VAL A 259 4.20 14.09 -14.70
N GLY A 260 3.97 14.22 -13.38
CA GLY A 260 3.12 15.27 -12.84
C GLY A 260 3.61 16.68 -13.19
N SER A 261 4.93 16.89 -13.26
CA SER A 261 5.52 18.17 -13.67
C SER A 261 5.39 18.48 -15.17
N ARG A 262 5.00 17.50 -15.98
CA ARG A 262 4.94 17.60 -17.45
C ARG A 262 3.52 17.75 -18.00
N LEU A 263 2.51 17.35 -17.23
CA LEU A 263 1.13 17.28 -17.69
C LEU A 263 0.22 18.25 -16.93
N GLU A 264 -0.39 19.20 -17.66
CA GLU A 264 -1.44 20.08 -17.10
C GLU A 264 -2.70 19.32 -16.66
N SER A 265 -2.88 18.10 -17.18
CA SER A 265 -3.95 17.17 -16.84
C SER A 265 -3.71 16.42 -15.53
N VAL A 266 -2.55 16.60 -14.89
CA VAL A 266 -2.27 16.08 -13.55
C VAL A 266 -2.53 17.18 -12.52
N GLY A 267 -3.27 16.84 -11.47
CA GLY A 267 -3.52 17.71 -10.32
C GLY A 267 -2.65 17.31 -9.13
N PRO A 268 -3.23 16.76 -8.05
CA PRO A 268 -2.47 16.30 -6.89
C PRO A 268 -1.51 15.16 -7.22
N VAL A 269 -0.33 15.18 -6.57
CA VAL A 269 0.70 14.15 -6.71
C VAL A 269 1.16 13.68 -5.34
N VAL A 270 1.20 12.36 -5.13
CA VAL A 270 1.69 11.70 -3.92
C VAL A 270 2.93 10.89 -4.27
N SER A 271 4.02 11.15 -3.57
CA SER A 271 5.29 10.44 -3.70
C SER A 271 5.69 9.82 -2.35
N VAL A 272 5.71 8.48 -2.28
CA VAL A 272 6.13 7.71 -1.10
C VAL A 272 7.52 7.14 -1.31
N ASN A 273 8.47 7.53 -0.47
CA ASN A 273 9.89 7.17 -0.57
C ASN A 273 10.45 7.36 -2.00
N GLY A 274 9.97 8.39 -2.71
CA GLY A 274 10.40 8.74 -4.06
C GLY A 274 11.62 9.65 -4.07
N SER A 275 11.85 10.28 -5.22
CA SER A 275 13.03 11.14 -5.43
C SER A 275 12.67 12.44 -6.14
N GLY A 276 13.20 13.57 -5.65
CA GLY A 276 13.12 14.87 -6.32
C GLY A 276 14.09 15.04 -7.49
N VAL A 277 14.96 14.05 -7.73
CA VAL A 277 15.85 13.96 -8.90
C VAL A 277 15.61 12.67 -9.66
N VAL A 278 15.78 12.69 -10.97
CA VAL A 278 15.75 11.49 -11.80
C VAL A 278 17.04 10.70 -11.63
N TRP A 279 16.92 9.41 -11.34
CA TRP A 279 18.06 8.51 -11.18
C TRP A 279 18.29 7.66 -12.43
N ALA A 280 19.50 7.13 -12.58
CA ALA A 280 19.82 6.11 -13.59
C ALA A 280 18.86 4.91 -13.55
N GLY A 281 18.84 4.17 -14.66
CA GLY A 281 18.07 2.95 -14.84
C GLY A 281 18.40 1.85 -13.84
N ILE A 282 17.69 0.74 -13.95
CA ILE A 282 18.01 -0.51 -13.25
C ILE A 282 18.01 -1.60 -14.31
N SER A 283 19.16 -2.27 -14.47
CA SER A 283 19.35 -3.39 -15.40
C SER A 283 19.91 -4.60 -14.67
N ARG A 284 19.53 -5.81 -15.11
CA ARG A 284 20.18 -7.06 -14.68
C ARG A 284 21.41 -7.41 -15.51
N ARG A 285 21.64 -6.66 -16.59
CA ARG A 285 22.62 -6.99 -17.65
C ARG A 285 23.77 -6.01 -17.70
N GLU A 286 23.50 -4.73 -17.42
CA GLU A 286 24.46 -3.64 -17.61
C GLU A 286 24.63 -2.83 -16.32
N PHE A 287 25.87 -2.42 -16.04
CA PHE A 287 26.21 -1.50 -14.96
C PHE A 287 27.42 -0.62 -15.34
N PRO A 288 27.35 0.71 -15.17
CA PRO A 288 26.13 1.45 -14.83
C PRO A 288 25.11 1.35 -15.98
N PRO A 289 23.82 1.29 -15.69
CA PRO A 289 22.79 1.31 -16.72
C PRO A 289 22.70 2.71 -17.35
N GLY A 290 22.00 2.79 -18.48
CA GLY A 290 21.61 4.05 -19.09
C GLY A 290 20.50 4.79 -18.30
N PRO A 291 19.79 5.75 -18.92
CA PRO A 291 18.72 6.49 -18.27
C PRO A 291 17.55 5.56 -17.85
N SER A 292 16.86 5.89 -16.76
CA SER A 292 15.58 5.22 -16.43
C SER A 292 14.52 5.51 -17.49
N TRP A 293 14.45 6.77 -17.94
CA TRP A 293 13.32 7.30 -18.69
C TRP A 293 13.75 7.91 -20.02
N THR A 294 12.86 7.82 -21.01
CA THR A 294 12.96 8.59 -22.26
C THR A 294 11.73 9.47 -22.44
N ALA A 295 11.89 10.61 -23.12
CA ALA A 295 10.82 11.48 -23.58
C ALA A 295 11.06 11.79 -25.05
N ASP A 296 10.09 11.54 -25.92
CA ASP A 296 10.25 11.64 -27.37
C ASP A 296 11.43 10.81 -27.91
N SER A 297 11.72 9.66 -27.26
CA SER A 297 12.89 8.80 -27.49
C SER A 297 14.25 9.40 -27.10
N ASP A 298 14.30 10.61 -26.56
CA ASP A 298 15.52 11.21 -26.02
C ASP A 298 15.67 10.87 -24.53
N PRO A 299 16.91 10.61 -24.04
CA PRO A 299 17.17 10.40 -22.62
C PRO A 299 16.71 11.58 -21.75
N VAL A 300 15.93 11.30 -20.72
CA VAL A 300 15.69 12.28 -19.65
C VAL A 300 16.97 12.41 -18.82
N SER A 301 17.41 13.63 -18.50
CA SER A 301 18.58 13.87 -17.65
C SER A 301 18.45 13.14 -16.31
N TYR A 302 19.53 12.54 -15.85
CA TYR A 302 19.54 11.67 -14.67
C TYR A 302 20.86 11.76 -13.91
N VAL A 303 20.82 11.43 -12.62
CA VAL A 303 22.02 11.22 -11.80
C VAL A 303 22.57 9.82 -12.09
N PRO A 304 23.81 9.70 -12.65
CA PRO A 304 24.42 8.40 -12.93
C PRO A 304 24.86 7.72 -11.63
N TYR A 305 25.01 6.39 -11.66
CA TYR A 305 25.64 5.68 -10.55
C TYR A 305 27.14 5.92 -10.51
N THR A 306 27.71 5.92 -9.31
CA THR A 306 29.15 5.95 -9.10
C THR A 306 29.84 4.76 -9.75
N ASP A 307 31.01 5.00 -10.34
CA ASP A 307 31.91 3.96 -10.86
C ASP A 307 32.60 3.18 -9.72
N ASP A 308 32.54 3.66 -8.48
CA ASP A 308 33.08 2.94 -7.32
C ASP A 308 32.17 1.77 -6.93
N HIS A 309 32.40 0.62 -7.57
CA HIS A 309 31.67 -0.61 -7.25
C HIS A 309 31.85 -1.10 -5.80
N SER A 310 32.81 -0.57 -5.03
CA SER A 310 33.06 -1.04 -3.67
C SER A 310 32.04 -0.54 -2.64
N VAL A 311 31.25 0.50 -2.98
CA VAL A 311 30.18 1.02 -2.13
C VAL A 311 28.84 0.32 -2.35
N TRP A 312 28.71 -0.46 -3.42
CA TRP A 312 27.49 -1.22 -3.71
C TRP A 312 27.55 -2.57 -3.02
N ASP A 313 26.59 -2.87 -2.16
CA ASP A 313 26.42 -4.22 -1.67
C ASP A 313 25.90 -5.13 -2.81
N VAL A 314 26.56 -6.27 -2.97
CA VAL A 314 26.25 -7.27 -3.99
C VAL A 314 25.87 -8.61 -3.37
N GLN A 315 25.80 -8.69 -2.04
CA GLN A 315 25.39 -9.89 -1.31
C GLN A 315 24.03 -9.67 -0.65
N PRO A 316 23.00 -10.42 -1.06
CA PRO A 316 21.69 -10.32 -0.43
C PRO A 316 21.71 -10.63 1.09
N PRO A 317 20.94 -9.90 1.91
CA PRO A 317 20.15 -8.72 1.54
C PRO A 317 21.05 -7.50 1.31
N MET A 318 20.90 -6.85 0.14
CA MET A 318 21.75 -5.74 -0.29
C MET A 318 21.23 -4.43 0.33
N GLU A 319 22.14 -3.67 0.94
CA GLU A 319 21.91 -2.29 1.35
C GLU A 319 22.34 -1.35 0.22
N MET A 320 21.39 -0.64 -0.39
CA MET A 320 21.63 0.13 -1.62
C MET A 320 21.96 1.60 -1.36
N GLU A 321 21.57 2.13 -0.20
CA GLU A 321 21.73 3.56 0.14
C GLU A 321 23.17 4.08 -0.03
N PRO A 322 24.24 3.38 0.40
CA PRO A 322 25.60 3.89 0.26
C PRO A 322 26.00 4.13 -1.20
N GLY A 323 25.52 3.27 -2.11
CA GLY A 323 25.73 3.41 -3.55
C GLY A 323 25.05 4.65 -4.11
N TYR A 324 23.78 4.88 -3.75
CA TYR A 324 23.05 6.10 -4.15
C TYR A 324 23.67 7.36 -3.54
N ALA A 325 24.05 7.33 -2.26
CA ALA A 325 24.70 8.45 -1.60
C ALA A 325 26.00 8.84 -2.30
N GLN A 326 26.90 7.88 -2.54
CA GLN A 326 28.16 8.13 -3.24
C GLN A 326 27.93 8.62 -4.67
N SER A 327 26.93 8.06 -5.37
CA SER A 327 26.55 8.50 -6.72
C SER A 327 26.10 9.97 -6.74
N PHE A 328 25.35 10.40 -5.72
CA PHE A 328 24.94 11.80 -5.59
C PHE A 328 26.14 12.72 -5.29
N GLU A 329 27.06 12.30 -4.42
CA GLU A 329 28.26 13.10 -4.07
C GLU A 329 29.27 13.21 -5.23
N ASP A 330 29.35 12.18 -6.08
CA ASP A 330 30.24 12.18 -7.25
C ASP A 330 29.68 12.99 -8.43
N ALA A 331 28.36 13.16 -8.50
CA ALA A 331 27.69 13.88 -9.58
C ALA A 331 28.02 15.38 -9.53
N ALA A 332 28.25 15.97 -10.71
CA ALA A 332 28.46 17.41 -10.81
C ALA A 332 27.16 18.17 -10.48
N ASP A 333 27.28 19.36 -9.86
CA ASP A 333 26.14 20.22 -9.54
C ASP A 333 25.24 20.48 -10.77
N GLU A 334 25.82 20.62 -11.96
CA GLU A 334 25.09 20.79 -13.22
C GLU A 334 24.24 19.56 -13.57
N THR A 335 24.80 18.35 -13.41
CA THR A 335 24.07 17.09 -13.64
C THR A 335 22.91 16.93 -12.66
N ILE A 336 23.13 17.24 -11.38
CA ILE A 336 22.07 17.21 -10.37
C ILE A 336 20.99 18.23 -10.71
N ALA A 337 21.36 19.44 -11.11
CA ALA A 337 20.41 20.49 -11.48
C ALA A 337 19.57 20.10 -12.70
N GLU A 338 20.17 19.50 -13.72
CA GLU A 338 19.46 19.01 -14.91
C GLU A 338 18.54 17.81 -14.60
N ALA A 339 18.95 16.93 -13.68
CA ALA A 339 18.14 15.79 -13.24
C ALA A 339 17.06 16.17 -12.21
N THR A 340 17.10 17.38 -11.63
CA THR A 340 16.13 17.83 -10.63
C THR A 340 14.77 18.06 -11.28
N ILE A 341 13.76 17.34 -10.78
CA ILE A 341 12.40 17.36 -11.30
C ILE A 341 11.77 18.75 -11.06
N ALA A 342 11.08 19.27 -12.07
CA ALA A 342 10.43 20.58 -12.05
C ALA A 342 9.09 20.57 -11.30
N VAL A 343 9.09 20.10 -10.06
CA VAL A 343 7.88 19.89 -9.22
C VAL A 343 7.01 21.13 -9.04
N GLU A 344 7.55 22.35 -9.20
CA GLU A 344 6.78 23.61 -9.23
C GLU A 344 5.79 23.71 -10.40
N SER A 345 5.95 22.86 -11.42
CA SER A 345 5.07 22.81 -12.59
C SER A 345 3.85 21.89 -12.37
N ILE A 346 3.80 21.16 -11.25
CA ILE A 346 2.65 20.32 -10.89
C ILE A 346 1.44 21.21 -10.61
N ALA A 347 0.33 20.95 -11.29
CA ALA A 347 -0.86 21.80 -11.22
C ALA A 347 -1.82 21.39 -10.07
N GLY A 348 -1.27 21.08 -8.89
CA GLY A 348 -2.00 20.66 -7.70
C GLY A 348 -1.10 20.48 -6.48
N PRO A 349 -1.65 20.13 -5.31
CA PRO A 349 -0.86 19.92 -4.11
C PRO A 349 0.05 18.69 -4.24
N VAL A 350 1.22 18.76 -3.61
CA VAL A 350 2.18 17.65 -3.57
C VAL A 350 2.28 17.10 -2.15
N LEU A 351 2.12 15.79 -1.99
CA LEU A 351 2.40 15.09 -0.74
C LEU A 351 3.67 14.25 -0.89
N LEU A 352 4.68 14.56 -0.08
CA LEU A 352 5.92 13.83 0.01
C LEU A 352 5.92 13.01 1.30
N VAL A 353 6.16 11.71 1.21
CA VAL A 353 6.24 10.81 2.36
C VAL A 353 7.61 10.15 2.38
N SER A 354 8.36 10.30 3.47
CA SER A 354 9.73 9.76 3.59
C SER A 354 9.91 8.95 4.87
N GLY A 355 10.52 7.77 4.74
CA GLY A 355 11.11 7.02 5.86
C GLY A 355 12.49 7.57 6.20
N GLY A 356 12.69 7.99 7.44
CA GLY A 356 13.96 8.52 7.93
C GLY A 356 15.04 7.46 8.17
N ALA A 357 14.65 6.19 8.22
CA ALA A 357 15.55 5.05 8.37
C ALA A 357 15.64 4.21 7.08
N ASP A 358 15.30 4.78 5.93
CA ASP A 358 15.36 4.15 4.61
C ASP A 358 16.79 3.71 4.27
N ARG A 359 16.96 2.43 3.90
CA ARG A 359 18.24 1.81 3.53
C ARG A 359 18.35 1.45 2.04
N MET A 360 17.33 1.78 1.26
CA MET A 360 17.38 1.69 -0.19
C MET A 360 18.03 2.95 -0.77
N TRP A 361 17.58 4.12 -0.31
CA TRP A 361 18.16 5.44 -0.61
C TRP A 361 17.75 6.45 0.47
N ASP A 362 18.38 7.61 0.53
CA ASP A 362 18.01 8.66 1.48
C ASP A 362 16.74 9.40 0.99
N SER A 363 15.57 8.79 1.21
CA SER A 363 14.26 9.34 0.83
C SER A 363 13.98 10.71 1.45
N VAL A 364 14.57 11.04 2.60
CA VAL A 364 14.41 12.37 3.21
C VAL A 364 15.19 13.40 2.40
N ARG A 365 16.49 13.16 2.16
CA ARG A 365 17.34 14.05 1.35
C ARG A 365 16.80 14.23 -0.07
N LEU A 366 16.28 13.17 -0.68
CA LEU A 366 15.77 13.22 -2.05
C LEU A 366 14.45 13.99 -2.16
N HIS A 367 13.52 13.82 -1.21
CA HIS A 367 12.30 14.64 -1.15
C HIS A 367 12.59 16.09 -0.71
N ASP A 368 13.60 16.33 0.11
CA ASP A 368 14.07 17.66 0.50
C ASP A 368 14.43 18.54 -0.71
N LEU A 369 14.96 17.94 -1.80
CA LEU A 369 15.26 18.65 -3.04
C LEU A 369 13.97 19.16 -3.71
N ALA A 370 12.94 18.32 -3.76
CA ALA A 370 11.62 18.70 -4.25
C ALA A 370 10.95 19.74 -3.34
N ALA A 371 10.94 19.51 -2.03
CA ALA A 371 10.38 20.42 -1.02
C ALA A 371 11.01 21.82 -1.11
N LYS A 372 12.34 21.92 -1.15
CA LYS A 372 13.04 23.22 -1.31
C LYS A 372 12.65 23.93 -2.59
N ARG A 373 12.44 23.19 -3.69
CA ARG A 373 12.01 23.75 -4.97
C ARG A 373 10.56 24.26 -4.90
N LEU A 374 9.66 23.51 -4.28
CA LEU A 374 8.27 23.91 -4.02
C LEU A 374 8.20 25.17 -3.14
N ASP A 375 8.97 25.20 -2.05
CA ASP A 375 9.14 26.37 -1.17
C ASP A 375 9.58 27.62 -1.94
N CYS A 376 10.60 27.49 -2.80
CA CYS A 376 11.13 28.61 -3.58
C CYS A 376 10.11 29.21 -4.56
N HIS A 377 9.12 28.42 -4.97
CA HIS A 377 8.07 28.85 -5.90
C HIS A 377 6.72 29.13 -5.21
N GLY A 378 6.62 28.93 -3.89
CA GLY A 378 5.39 29.16 -3.14
C GLY A 378 4.27 28.18 -3.49
N CYS A 379 4.62 26.94 -3.82
CA CYS A 379 3.67 25.86 -4.13
C CYS A 379 3.13 25.23 -2.84
N ASP A 380 1.89 24.75 -2.89
CA ASP A 380 1.27 24.02 -1.77
C ASP A 380 1.80 22.57 -1.73
N TYR A 381 2.40 22.19 -0.60
CA TYR A 381 2.85 20.82 -0.39
C TYR A 381 2.90 20.46 1.10
N GLU A 382 2.94 19.16 1.39
CA GLU A 382 3.23 18.61 2.71
C GLU A 382 4.37 17.59 2.58
N HIS A 383 5.27 17.57 3.56
CA HIS A 383 6.35 16.58 3.64
C HIS A 383 6.30 15.88 5.00
N LEU A 384 5.80 14.64 4.97
CA LEU A 384 5.74 13.75 6.12
C LEU A 384 7.05 12.98 6.21
N VAL A 385 7.72 13.07 7.37
CA VAL A 385 8.96 12.36 7.65
C VAL A 385 8.76 11.49 8.88
N TYR A 386 8.86 10.17 8.71
CA TYR A 386 8.73 9.18 9.77
C TYR A 386 10.12 8.64 10.14
N PRO A 387 10.76 9.11 11.23
CA PRO A 387 12.17 8.85 11.51
C PRO A 387 12.52 7.36 11.59
N ASP A 388 11.61 6.55 12.11
CA ASP A 388 11.84 5.13 12.38
C ASP A 388 11.23 4.20 11.30
N ALA A 389 10.67 4.75 10.23
CA ALA A 389 10.20 3.99 9.06
C ALA A 389 11.32 3.88 8.01
N GLY A 390 11.36 2.74 7.32
CA GLY A 390 12.29 2.51 6.20
C GLY A 390 11.62 2.67 4.83
N HIS A 391 12.18 1.98 3.83
CA HIS A 391 11.71 2.10 2.44
C HIS A 391 10.31 1.52 2.20
N ALA A 392 9.88 0.57 3.03
CA ALA A 392 8.71 -0.26 2.75
C ALA A 392 7.37 0.34 3.22
N ILE A 393 7.19 1.67 3.31
CA ILE A 393 5.90 2.30 3.71
C ILE A 393 4.77 1.89 2.75
N THR A 394 3.63 1.48 3.30
CA THR A 394 2.51 0.88 2.54
C THR A 394 1.17 1.18 3.22
N VAL A 395 0.10 0.53 2.78
CA VAL A 395 -1.26 0.66 3.33
C VAL A 395 -1.31 0.33 4.84
N PRO A 396 -2.22 0.98 5.60
CA PRO A 396 -2.27 0.87 7.06
C PRO A 396 -2.71 -0.50 7.58
N TYR A 397 -2.46 -0.69 8.87
CA TYR A 397 -3.04 -1.77 9.69
C TYR A 397 -2.73 -3.21 9.23
N LEU A 398 -1.61 -3.39 8.53
CA LEU A 398 -1.04 -4.70 8.27
C LEU A 398 0.05 -5.04 9.30
N PRO A 399 0.33 -6.33 9.57
CA PRO A 399 1.48 -6.71 10.38
C PRO A 399 2.77 -6.11 9.84
N THR A 400 3.56 -5.54 10.74
CA THR A 400 4.75 -4.76 10.38
C THR A 400 6.07 -5.49 10.64
N ALA A 401 6.02 -6.63 11.34
CA ALA A 401 7.21 -7.40 11.65
C ALA A 401 7.94 -7.90 10.39
N ASN A 402 9.27 -7.96 10.47
CA ASN A 402 10.18 -8.38 9.41
C ASN A 402 10.19 -7.49 8.15
N ARG A 403 9.64 -6.27 8.18
CA ARG A 403 9.68 -5.34 7.03
C ARG A 403 11.01 -4.61 6.88
N GLU A 404 11.91 -4.69 7.85
CA GLU A 404 13.22 -4.03 7.79
C GLU A 404 14.15 -4.60 6.72
N ARG A 405 13.81 -5.76 6.15
CA ARG A 405 14.53 -6.43 5.06
C ARG A 405 13.64 -7.39 4.29
N THR A 406 14.01 -7.64 3.04
CA THR A 406 13.50 -8.75 2.24
C THR A 406 14.61 -9.78 2.05
N ALA A 407 14.34 -10.85 1.30
CA ALA A 407 15.39 -11.77 0.88
C ALA A 407 16.48 -11.09 0.01
N GLN A 408 16.15 -9.96 -0.64
CA GLN A 408 17.03 -9.29 -1.59
C GLN A 408 17.63 -7.98 -1.08
N PHE A 409 16.91 -7.24 -0.24
CA PHE A 409 17.26 -5.86 0.10
C PHE A 409 17.10 -5.57 1.59
N VAL A 410 17.95 -4.69 2.12
CA VAL A 410 17.73 -4.03 3.40
C VAL A 410 16.79 -2.84 3.16
N MET A 411 15.64 -2.83 3.82
CA MET A 411 14.64 -1.75 3.67
C MET A 411 14.80 -0.69 4.76
N GLY A 412 15.32 -1.09 5.93
CA GLY A 412 15.46 -0.22 7.09
C GLY A 412 14.19 -0.05 7.91
N GLY A 413 14.26 0.80 8.93
CA GLY A 413 13.15 1.07 9.85
C GLY A 413 12.92 0.01 10.93
N SER A 414 11.81 0.18 11.65
CA SER A 414 11.32 -0.68 12.73
C SER A 414 9.84 -1.02 12.53
N ALA A 415 9.35 -2.07 13.19
CA ALA A 415 7.94 -2.45 13.16
C ALA A 415 7.04 -1.29 13.60
N ASP A 416 7.32 -0.69 14.76
CA ASP A 416 6.56 0.45 15.29
C ASP A 416 6.63 1.68 14.38
N GLY A 417 7.81 1.95 13.79
CA GLY A 417 7.97 3.06 12.84
C GLY A 417 7.16 2.87 11.56
N TYR A 418 7.05 1.63 11.05
CA TYR A 418 6.15 1.33 9.94
C TYR A 418 4.68 1.43 10.35
N ALA A 419 4.32 0.97 11.55
CA ALA A 419 2.95 1.05 12.04
C ALA A 419 2.46 2.51 12.12
N GLU A 420 3.29 3.39 12.69
CA GLU A 420 3.02 4.84 12.72
C GLU A 420 2.92 5.43 11.31
N ALA A 421 3.92 5.18 10.46
CA ALA A 421 3.97 5.73 9.11
C ALA A 421 2.76 5.31 8.26
N ASP A 422 2.44 4.02 8.22
CA ASP A 422 1.36 3.50 7.41
C ASP A 422 0.00 4.06 7.86
N SER A 423 -0.26 4.09 9.18
CA SER A 423 -1.50 4.61 9.77
C SER A 423 -1.68 6.12 9.64
N ASP A 424 -0.61 6.89 9.76
CA ASP A 424 -0.70 8.35 9.70
C ASP A 424 -0.76 8.88 8.27
N HIS A 425 0.07 8.38 7.34
CA HIS A 425 0.18 8.95 6.00
C HIS A 425 -1.05 8.63 5.13
N TRP A 426 -1.66 7.46 5.26
CA TRP A 426 -2.70 7.00 4.36
C TRP A 426 -3.95 7.92 4.33
N PRO A 427 -4.48 8.39 5.47
CA PRO A 427 -5.52 9.42 5.45
C PRO A 427 -5.11 10.71 4.71
N ARG A 428 -3.84 11.12 4.76
CA ARG A 428 -3.35 12.31 4.03
C ARG A 428 -3.26 12.05 2.53
N VAL A 429 -2.95 10.81 2.13
CA VAL A 429 -3.02 10.40 0.72
C VAL A 429 -4.43 10.58 0.18
N VAL A 430 -5.44 10.07 0.90
CA VAL A 430 -6.85 10.21 0.53
C VAL A 430 -7.24 11.69 0.49
N GLU A 431 -6.94 12.47 1.54
CA GLU A 431 -7.25 13.91 1.61
C GLU A 431 -6.58 14.71 0.48
N THR A 432 -5.34 14.37 0.11
CA THR A 432 -4.64 15.01 -1.01
C THR A 432 -5.42 14.81 -2.32
N PHE A 433 -5.94 13.61 -2.57
CA PHE A 433 -6.75 13.33 -3.75
C PHE A 433 -8.18 13.87 -3.68
N GLU A 434 -8.74 14.13 -2.49
CA GLU A 434 -10.03 14.81 -2.33
C GLU A 434 -10.04 16.20 -3.00
N THR A 435 -8.88 16.82 -3.22
CA THR A 435 -8.76 18.08 -3.98
C THR A 435 -9.17 17.94 -5.46
N LEU A 436 -9.21 16.72 -6.02
CA LEU A 436 -9.80 16.47 -7.34
C LEU A 436 -11.33 16.64 -7.34
N ARG A 437 -11.94 16.64 -6.14
CA ARG A 437 -13.39 16.77 -6.03
C ARG A 437 -13.90 18.19 -6.13
N THR A 438 -13.03 19.17 -5.88
CA THR A 438 -13.33 20.60 -5.99
C THR A 438 -13.22 21.08 -7.42
#